data_AF-A0A7Y4TA52-F1
#
_entry.id   AF-A0A7Y4TA52-F1
#
_cell.length_a   1.000
_cell.length_b   1.000
_cell.length_c   1.000
_cell.angle_alpha   90.00
_cell.angle_beta   90.00
_cell.angle_gamma   90.00
#
_symmetry.space_group_name_H-M   'P 1'
#
loop_
_entity.id
_entity.type
_entity.pdbx_description
1 polymer ?
#
loop_
_entity_poly.entity_id
_entity_poly.type
_entity_poly.pdbx_seq_one_letter_code
_entity_poly.pdbx_strand_id
1 'polypeptide(L)'
;MRGLALMVVAGVALGGCEQVCGPVARPAAPPAQACAKPFERTVSFTSAQSGDRLIVEALGPDCSNPSMVGRVFDAKGRLVYTEVTSGQWMMNPEIFPPGGGTAQGAIDTLYDIGGGNSMNLPPWTGGPEPQKGSYGAYEVLVPQIAYERLRQLNAPTLIKRGGGESGTIYIYDPDATMAIAVAQYAV
;
A
#
# COMPACT_ATOMS: atom_id res chain seq x y z
N MET A 1 52.52 21.06 51.14
CA MET A 1 52.51 19.78 50.38
C MET A 1 51.51 19.90 49.24
N ARG A 2 51.97 19.64 48.01
CA ARG A 2 51.21 19.41 46.75
C ARG A 2 50.36 20.59 46.23
N GLY A 3 50.54 21.15 45.04
CA GLY A 3 51.44 20.85 43.93
C GLY A 3 51.05 21.64 42.68
N LEU A 4 52.05 21.84 41.81
CA LEU A 4 52.02 22.11 40.37
C LEU A 4 51.41 23.42 39.80
N ALA A 5 52.34 24.20 39.24
CA ALA A 5 52.15 25.10 38.12
C ALA A 5 51.84 24.35 36.80
N LEU A 6 51.21 25.01 35.83
CA LEU A 6 51.65 24.95 34.42
C LEU A 6 51.04 26.08 33.55
N MET A 7 51.92 26.65 32.72
CA MET A 7 51.70 27.70 31.73
C MET A 7 50.92 27.21 30.48
N VAL A 8 50.24 28.18 29.83
CA VAL A 8 50.15 28.47 28.38
C VAL A 8 49.94 27.30 27.41
N VAL A 9 48.87 27.32 26.62
CA VAL A 9 48.89 27.54 25.14
C VAL A 9 47.49 27.96 24.69
N ALA A 10 47.37 29.19 24.18
CA ALA A 10 46.28 29.60 23.30
C ALA A 10 46.48 28.91 21.95
N GLY A 11 45.72 27.86 21.68
CA GLY A 11 45.68 27.17 20.38
C GLY A 11 44.45 27.60 19.61
N VAL A 12 44.61 28.57 18.70
CA VAL A 12 43.66 28.77 17.60
C VAL A 12 43.86 27.61 16.63
N ALA A 13 43.05 26.56 16.78
CA ALA A 13 42.92 25.53 15.77
C ALA A 13 41.83 25.98 14.78
N LEU A 14 42.25 26.71 13.75
CA LEU A 14 41.57 26.74 12.46
C LEU A 14 41.74 25.35 11.85
N GLY A 15 40.84 24.44 12.18
CA GLY A 15 40.75 23.11 11.61
C GLY A 15 39.30 22.86 11.22
N GLY A 16 39.05 22.75 9.91
CA GLY A 16 37.72 22.46 9.38
C GLY A 16 37.16 21.19 9.97
N CYS A 17 35.98 21.29 10.57
CA CYS A 17 35.11 20.17 10.81
C CYS A 17 33.91 20.34 9.90
N GLU A 18 33.82 19.42 8.94
CA GLU A 18 32.59 19.01 8.27
C GLU A 18 31.46 18.97 9.30
N GLN A 19 30.65 20.03 9.36
CA GLN A 19 29.36 19.97 10.04
C GLN A 19 28.45 19.12 9.16
N VAL A 20 28.67 17.81 9.21
CA VAL A 20 27.62 16.83 8.98
C VAL A 20 26.51 17.25 9.91
N CYS A 21 25.41 17.75 9.33
CA CYS A 21 24.17 18.00 10.04
C CYS A 21 23.91 16.81 10.96
N GLY A 22 24.05 17.01 12.28
CA GLY A 22 23.68 15.99 13.24
C GLY A 22 22.24 15.56 12.95
N PRO A 23 21.89 14.27 13.08
CA PRO A 23 20.52 13.84 12.88
C PRO A 23 19.65 14.65 13.83
N VAL A 24 18.81 15.54 13.26
CA VAL A 24 17.74 16.18 14.01
C VAL A 24 16.96 15.03 14.60
N ALA A 25 17.03 14.88 15.93
CA ALA A 25 16.28 13.86 16.64
C ALA A 25 14.80 14.12 16.31
N ARG A 26 14.24 13.33 15.39
CA ARG A 26 12.79 13.30 15.22
C ARG A 26 12.23 12.94 16.59
N PRO A 27 11.24 13.68 17.11
CA PRO A 27 10.52 13.26 18.30
C PRO A 27 10.17 11.80 18.12
N ALA A 28 10.44 10.98 19.13
CA ALA A 28 10.03 9.58 19.11
C ALA A 28 8.51 9.57 18.88
N ALA A 29 8.09 9.16 17.68
CA ALA A 29 6.68 8.99 17.40
C ALA A 29 6.15 7.95 18.41
N PRO A 30 4.96 8.17 18.99
CA PRO A 30 4.36 7.15 19.84
C PRO A 30 4.36 5.81 19.09
N PRO A 31 4.69 4.70 19.75
CA PRO A 31 4.69 3.40 19.09
C PRO A 31 3.29 3.17 18.50
N ALA A 32 3.23 2.82 17.22
CA ALA A 32 1.97 2.51 16.57
C ALA A 32 1.32 1.31 17.26
N GLN A 33 0.07 1.45 17.68
CA GLN A 33 -0.72 0.36 18.25
C GLN A 33 -1.70 -0.19 17.19
N ALA A 34 -2.12 -1.44 17.39
CA ALA A 34 -3.13 -2.06 16.55
C ALA A 34 -4.51 -1.47 16.87
N CYS A 35 -5.13 -0.84 15.88
CA CYS A 35 -6.44 -0.19 15.98
C CYS A 35 -7.61 -1.11 15.61
N ALA A 36 -7.30 -2.29 15.09
CA ALA A 36 -8.22 -3.36 14.77
C ALA A 36 -7.46 -4.69 14.86
N LYS A 37 -8.20 -5.81 14.92
CA LYS A 37 -7.57 -7.12 14.86
C LYS A 37 -7.08 -7.34 13.41
N PRO A 38 -5.81 -7.67 13.18
CA PRO A 38 -5.31 -7.94 11.83
C PRO A 38 -6.19 -8.95 11.09
N PHE A 39 -6.55 -8.62 9.87
CA PHE A 39 -7.24 -9.51 8.96
C PHE A 39 -6.18 -10.26 8.16
N GLU A 40 -6.24 -11.59 8.19
CA GLU A 40 -5.35 -12.45 7.42
C GLU A 40 -6.16 -13.53 6.72
N ARG A 41 -5.93 -13.71 5.42
CA ARG A 41 -6.53 -14.80 4.64
C ARG A 41 -5.57 -15.34 3.58
N THR A 42 -5.75 -16.61 3.27
CA THR A 42 -5.16 -17.25 2.09
C THR A 42 -5.89 -16.79 0.83
N VAL A 43 -5.15 -16.47 -0.23
CA VAL A 43 -5.67 -15.92 -1.48
C VAL A 43 -4.90 -16.47 -2.68
N SER A 44 -5.52 -16.47 -3.84
CA SER A 44 -4.87 -16.80 -5.12
C SER A 44 -4.61 -15.50 -5.87
N PHE A 45 -3.46 -14.85 -5.69
CA PHE A 45 -3.16 -13.56 -6.33
C PHE A 45 -2.07 -13.68 -7.40
N THR A 46 -0.93 -14.28 -7.06
CA THR A 46 0.19 -14.48 -7.99
C THR A 46 -0.10 -15.55 -9.04
N SER A 47 -1.02 -16.48 -8.76
CA SER A 47 -1.56 -17.45 -9.70
C SER A 47 -2.92 -17.99 -9.21
N ALA A 48 -3.69 -18.64 -10.08
CA ALA A 48 -4.99 -19.21 -9.68
C ALA A 48 -4.90 -20.30 -8.59
N GLN A 49 -3.74 -20.94 -8.45
CA GLN A 49 -3.50 -22.07 -7.54
C GLN A 49 -2.59 -21.72 -6.36
N SER A 50 -2.16 -20.45 -6.23
CA SER A 50 -1.27 -20.07 -5.15
C SER A 50 -2.01 -19.97 -3.82
N GLY A 51 -1.32 -20.38 -2.74
CA GLY A 51 -1.71 -20.08 -1.37
C GLY A 51 -1.00 -18.81 -0.88
N ASP A 52 -1.21 -17.70 -1.56
CA ASP A 52 -0.66 -16.40 -1.15
C ASP A 52 -1.36 -15.92 0.12
N ARG A 53 -0.77 -14.96 0.82
CA ARG A 53 -1.26 -14.48 2.10
C ARG A 53 -1.53 -12.98 2.03
N LEU A 54 -2.80 -12.61 2.12
CA LEU A 54 -3.22 -11.21 2.27
C LEU A 54 -3.32 -10.89 3.75
N ILE A 55 -2.64 -9.84 4.18
CA ILE A 55 -2.68 -9.30 5.54
C ILE A 55 -3.10 -7.83 5.46
N VAL A 56 -4.10 -7.46 6.26
CA VAL A 56 -4.59 -6.09 6.37
C VAL A 56 -4.59 -5.68 7.83
N GLU A 57 -3.96 -4.56 8.12
CA GLU A 57 -3.79 -4.02 9.47
C GLU A 57 -4.25 -2.57 9.55
N ALA A 58 -4.74 -2.15 10.71
CA ALA A 58 -4.96 -0.76 11.05
C ALA A 58 -3.98 -0.37 12.16
N LEU A 59 -3.03 0.52 11.86
CA LEU A 59 -1.96 0.91 12.78
C LEU A 59 -1.97 2.41 13.03
N GLY A 60 -1.98 2.85 14.28
CA GLY A 60 -1.95 4.27 14.61
C GLY A 60 -1.67 4.53 16.08
N PRO A 61 -1.31 5.76 16.47
CA PRO A 61 -1.02 6.09 17.86
C PRO A 61 -2.27 6.15 18.75
N ASP A 62 -3.43 6.53 18.20
CA ASP A 62 -4.67 6.81 18.92
C ASP A 62 -5.93 6.27 18.23
N CYS A 63 -5.77 5.64 17.06
CA CYS A 63 -6.83 5.08 16.24
C CYS A 63 -7.89 6.07 15.74
N SER A 64 -7.64 7.38 15.86
CA SER A 64 -8.51 8.42 15.27
C SER A 64 -8.35 8.49 13.75
N ASN A 65 -7.12 8.29 13.27
CA ASN A 65 -6.78 8.16 11.86
C ASN A 65 -5.67 7.11 11.69
N PRO A 66 -5.99 5.81 11.84
CA PRO A 66 -5.00 4.76 11.66
C PRO A 66 -4.55 4.68 10.20
N SER A 67 -3.35 4.22 9.95
CA SER A 67 -2.91 3.78 8.63
C SER A 67 -3.48 2.38 8.36
N MET A 68 -4.24 2.24 7.28
CA MET A 68 -4.67 0.95 6.76
C MET A 68 -3.58 0.39 5.87
N VAL A 69 -2.94 -0.69 6.29
CA VAL A 69 -1.80 -1.30 5.60
C VAL A 69 -2.24 -2.63 5.01
N GLY A 70 -2.26 -2.74 3.69
CA GLY A 70 -2.47 -4.00 2.98
C GLY A 70 -1.15 -4.58 2.51
N ARG A 71 -0.95 -5.88 2.67
CA ARG A 71 0.23 -6.61 2.18
C ARG A 71 -0.18 -7.95 1.59
N VAL A 72 0.38 -8.31 0.44
CA VAL A 72 0.30 -9.68 -0.08
C VAL A 72 1.69 -10.29 -0.11
N PHE A 73 1.81 -11.44 0.52
CA PHE A 73 2.98 -12.31 0.45
C PHE A 73 2.67 -13.47 -0.47
N ASP A 74 3.58 -13.79 -1.39
CA ASP A 74 3.42 -14.98 -2.22
C ASP A 74 3.55 -16.27 -1.39
N ALA A 75 3.24 -17.42 -1.98
CA ALA A 75 3.38 -18.74 -1.33
C ALA A 75 4.81 -19.05 -0.83
N LYS A 76 5.84 -18.32 -1.27
CA LYS A 76 7.24 -18.44 -0.82
C LYS A 76 7.58 -17.45 0.31
N GLY A 77 6.63 -16.62 0.73
CA GLY A 77 6.81 -15.60 1.76
C GLY A 77 7.41 -14.28 1.26
N ARG A 78 7.49 -14.05 -0.05
CA ARG A 78 8.00 -12.79 -0.62
C ARG A 78 6.88 -11.75 -0.66
N LEU A 79 7.17 -10.52 -0.23
CA LEU A 79 6.22 -9.41 -0.36
C LEU A 79 6.08 -9.02 -1.84
N VAL A 80 4.87 -9.15 -2.40
CA VAL A 80 4.57 -8.84 -3.81
C VAL A 80 3.61 -7.65 -3.98
N TYR A 81 2.96 -7.23 -2.90
CA TYR A 81 2.10 -6.05 -2.87
C TYR A 81 2.17 -5.42 -1.49
N THR A 82 2.27 -4.09 -1.45
CA THR A 82 2.01 -3.32 -0.24
C THR A 82 1.40 -1.98 -0.58
N GLU A 83 0.40 -1.57 0.20
CA GLU A 83 -0.15 -0.22 0.11
C GLU A 83 -0.57 0.28 1.47
N VAL A 84 -0.48 1.60 1.66
CA VAL A 84 -0.95 2.30 2.85
C VAL A 84 -2.03 3.30 2.46
N THR A 85 -3.12 3.36 3.22
CA THR A 85 -4.21 4.32 3.01
C THR A 85 -4.65 4.89 4.35
N SER A 86 -5.14 6.14 4.32
CA SER A 86 -5.66 6.78 5.52
C SER A 86 -6.95 6.10 5.99
N GLY A 87 -6.95 5.69 7.25
CA GLY A 87 -8.10 5.07 7.90
C GLY A 87 -9.22 6.05 8.16
N GLN A 88 -8.95 7.35 8.33
CA GLN A 88 -10.00 8.35 8.50
C GLN A 88 -11.01 8.34 7.34
N TRP A 89 -10.55 8.19 6.10
CA TRP A 89 -11.43 8.08 4.93
C TRP A 89 -12.20 6.76 4.92
N MET A 90 -11.53 5.64 5.24
CA MET A 90 -12.14 4.30 5.25
C MET A 90 -13.11 4.08 6.42
N MET A 91 -12.99 4.86 7.50
CA MET A 91 -13.89 4.84 8.64
C MET A 91 -15.01 5.88 8.52
N ASN A 92 -15.10 6.64 7.42
CA ASN A 92 -16.26 7.47 7.16
C ASN A 92 -17.33 6.64 6.43
N PRO A 93 -18.48 6.33 7.05
CA PRO A 93 -19.52 5.49 6.43
C PRO A 93 -20.21 6.14 5.23
N GLU A 94 -20.09 7.46 5.04
CA GLU A 94 -20.61 8.14 3.84
C GLU A 94 -19.70 7.91 2.63
N ILE A 95 -18.39 7.75 2.86
CA ILE A 95 -17.38 7.60 1.81
C ILE A 95 -17.11 6.12 1.55
N PHE A 96 -16.99 5.34 2.63
CA PHE A 96 -16.75 3.91 2.62
C PHE A 96 -17.84 3.18 3.43
N PRO A 97 -19.10 3.14 2.94
CA PRO A 97 -20.19 2.42 3.59
C PRO A 97 -19.87 0.97 3.99
N PRO A 98 -19.13 0.18 3.17
CA PRO A 98 -18.76 -1.18 3.54
C PRO A 98 -17.97 -1.29 4.85
N GLY A 99 -17.23 -0.23 5.23
CA GLY A 99 -16.44 -0.19 6.45
C GLY A 99 -17.25 0.01 7.74
N GLY A 100 -18.55 0.35 7.62
CA GLY A 100 -19.45 0.49 8.77
C GLY A 100 -19.03 1.54 9.80
N GLY A 101 -18.15 2.47 9.43
CA GLY A 101 -17.66 3.52 10.31
C GLY A 101 -16.56 3.09 11.30
N THR A 102 -15.97 1.90 11.14
CA THR A 102 -15.00 1.35 12.11
C THR A 102 -13.71 0.90 11.43
N ALA A 103 -12.60 0.89 12.19
CA ALA A 103 -11.33 0.37 11.67
C ALA A 103 -11.44 -1.11 11.30
N GLN A 104 -12.19 -1.90 12.07
CA GLN A 104 -12.40 -3.33 11.80
C GLN A 104 -13.18 -3.55 10.51
N GLY A 105 -14.33 -2.90 10.35
CA GLY A 105 -15.12 -3.02 9.11
C GLY A 105 -14.34 -2.54 7.88
N ALA A 106 -13.54 -1.48 8.04
CA ALA A 106 -12.65 -1.01 6.99
C ALA A 106 -11.65 -2.10 6.54
N ILE A 107 -10.89 -2.71 7.47
CA ILE A 107 -9.91 -3.75 7.09
C ILE A 107 -10.56 -5.02 6.54
N ASP A 108 -11.76 -5.38 7.00
CA ASP A 108 -12.49 -6.58 6.56
C ASP A 108 -12.98 -6.46 5.11
N THR A 109 -13.16 -5.23 4.61
CA THR A 109 -13.78 -4.97 3.30
C THR A 109 -12.89 -4.22 2.32
N LEU A 110 -11.77 -3.64 2.77
CA LEU A 110 -10.86 -2.82 1.94
C LEU A 110 -10.36 -3.56 0.70
N TYR A 111 -10.09 -4.86 0.83
CA TYR A 111 -9.53 -5.68 -0.23
C TYR A 111 -10.45 -6.81 -0.64
N ASP A 112 -10.78 -6.82 -1.92
CA ASP A 112 -11.46 -7.92 -2.57
C ASP A 112 -10.48 -8.59 -3.54
N ILE A 113 -10.45 -9.91 -3.57
CA ILE A 113 -9.77 -10.63 -4.63
C ILE A 113 -10.90 -11.26 -5.41
N GLY A 114 -11.40 -10.45 -6.34
CA GLY A 114 -12.58 -10.79 -7.12
C GLY A 114 -12.31 -12.10 -7.86
N GLY A 115 -13.31 -12.98 -7.92
CA GLY A 115 -13.23 -14.25 -8.65
C GLY A 115 -13.05 -14.13 -10.17
N GLY A 116 -12.70 -12.94 -10.67
CA GLY A 116 -12.35 -12.65 -12.05
C GLY A 116 -10.83 -12.59 -12.26
N ASN A 117 -10.41 -12.99 -13.45
CA ASN A 117 -9.03 -12.88 -13.91
C ASN A 117 -8.86 -11.64 -14.80
N SER A 118 -7.62 -11.28 -15.08
CA SER A 118 -7.26 -10.13 -15.91
C SER A 118 -7.84 -10.20 -17.31
N MET A 119 -8.17 -11.39 -17.84
CA MET A 119 -8.79 -11.55 -19.16
C MET A 119 -10.24 -11.07 -19.20
N ASN A 120 -10.91 -10.93 -18.05
CA ASN A 120 -12.25 -10.36 -17.95
C ASN A 120 -12.25 -8.83 -18.08
N LEU A 121 -11.08 -8.18 -18.03
CA LEU A 121 -10.97 -6.76 -18.34
C LEU A 121 -11.19 -6.57 -19.86
N PRO A 122 -11.98 -5.57 -20.28
CA PRO A 122 -12.21 -5.33 -21.70
C PRO A 122 -10.94 -5.02 -22.50
N PRO A 123 -10.97 -5.23 -23.83
CA PRO A 123 -9.86 -4.88 -24.69
C PRO A 123 -9.66 -3.36 -24.78
N TRP A 124 -8.42 -2.94 -25.05
CA TRP A 124 -8.13 -1.53 -25.31
C TRP A 124 -8.79 -1.09 -26.62
N THR A 125 -9.71 -0.13 -26.55
CA THR A 125 -10.47 0.37 -27.72
C THR A 125 -9.99 1.74 -28.23
N GLY A 126 -8.92 2.29 -27.66
CA GLY A 126 -8.30 3.54 -28.12
C GLY A 126 -8.70 4.75 -27.27
N GLY A 127 -7.77 5.16 -26.40
CA GLY A 127 -7.79 6.48 -25.75
C GLY A 127 -7.94 6.43 -24.23
N PRO A 128 -7.84 7.60 -23.58
CA PRO A 128 -7.96 7.77 -22.13
C PRO A 128 -9.43 7.70 -21.64
N GLU A 129 -10.38 7.31 -22.49
CA GLU A 129 -11.79 7.28 -22.11
C GLU A 129 -12.09 6.12 -21.15
N PRO A 130 -12.91 6.36 -20.10
CA PRO A 130 -13.34 5.31 -19.20
C PRO A 130 -14.09 4.21 -19.95
N GLN A 131 -13.58 2.98 -19.86
CA GLN A 131 -14.19 1.81 -20.49
C GLN A 131 -15.17 1.14 -19.54
N LYS A 132 -16.29 0.62 -20.02
CA LYS A 132 -17.25 -0.13 -19.19
C LYS A 132 -16.90 -1.62 -19.17
N GLY A 133 -16.80 -2.19 -17.98
CA GLY A 133 -16.60 -3.63 -17.76
C GLY A 133 -17.42 -4.16 -16.59
N SER A 134 -17.11 -5.37 -16.13
CA SER A 134 -17.79 -6.04 -15.00
C SER A 134 -17.73 -5.27 -13.68
N TYR A 135 -16.85 -4.27 -13.58
CA TYR A 135 -16.62 -3.43 -12.40
C TYR A 135 -17.06 -1.97 -12.61
N GLY A 136 -17.89 -1.69 -13.63
CA GLY A 136 -18.31 -0.32 -13.97
C GLY A 136 -17.41 0.34 -15.01
N ALA A 137 -17.39 1.67 -15.03
CA ALA A 137 -16.48 2.45 -15.88
C ALA A 137 -15.07 2.43 -15.26
N TYR A 138 -14.02 2.27 -16.04
CA TYR A 138 -12.64 2.29 -15.55
C TYR A 138 -11.68 3.05 -16.45
N GLU A 139 -10.72 3.71 -15.81
CA GLU A 139 -9.58 4.38 -16.45
C GLU A 139 -8.34 3.49 -16.32
N VAL A 140 -7.63 3.27 -17.43
CA VAL A 140 -6.41 2.46 -17.45
C VAL A 140 -5.21 3.31 -16.99
N LEU A 141 -4.44 2.79 -16.05
CA LEU A 141 -3.33 3.51 -15.40
C LEU A 141 -1.95 3.24 -16.00
N VAL A 142 -1.87 2.30 -16.95
CA VAL A 142 -0.61 1.86 -17.57
C VAL A 142 -0.65 2.06 -19.09
N PRO A 143 0.51 2.18 -19.76
CA PRO A 143 0.55 2.25 -21.22
C PRO A 143 -0.15 1.06 -21.88
N GLN A 144 -0.75 1.27 -23.05
CA GLN A 144 -1.51 0.24 -23.79
C GLN A 144 -0.77 -1.11 -23.87
N ILE A 145 0.51 -1.09 -24.25
CA ILE A 145 1.32 -2.31 -24.39
C ILE A 145 1.38 -3.10 -23.06
N ALA A 146 1.59 -2.40 -21.94
CA ALA A 146 1.63 -3.03 -20.63
C ALA A 146 0.24 -3.54 -20.22
N TYR A 147 -0.82 -2.76 -20.49
CA TYR A 147 -2.19 -3.17 -20.21
C TYR A 147 -2.56 -4.46 -20.95
N GLU A 148 -2.34 -4.50 -22.26
CA GLU A 148 -2.65 -5.66 -23.09
C GLU A 148 -1.84 -6.89 -22.68
N ARG A 149 -0.54 -6.73 -22.37
CA ARG A 149 0.31 -7.81 -21.85
C ARG A 149 -0.22 -8.34 -20.51
N LEU A 150 -0.50 -7.45 -19.55
CA LEU A 150 -1.04 -7.81 -18.23
C LEU A 150 -2.40 -8.50 -18.34
N ARG A 151 -3.26 -8.05 -19.24
CA ARG A 151 -4.56 -8.66 -19.52
C ARG A 151 -4.40 -10.12 -19.94
N GLN A 152 -3.48 -10.36 -20.88
CA GLN A 152 -3.19 -11.69 -21.45
C GLN A 152 -2.58 -12.68 -20.47
N LEU A 153 -2.03 -12.24 -19.32
CA LEU A 153 -1.54 -13.15 -18.28
C LEU A 153 -2.63 -14.04 -17.69
N ASN A 154 -3.91 -13.65 -17.84
CA ASN A 154 -5.05 -14.34 -17.23
C ASN A 154 -4.87 -14.55 -15.72
N ALA A 155 -4.19 -13.60 -15.06
CA ALA A 155 -3.86 -13.67 -13.65
C ALA A 155 -5.07 -13.23 -12.79
N PRO A 156 -5.18 -13.73 -11.55
CA PRO A 156 -6.16 -13.20 -10.61
C PRO A 156 -6.01 -11.68 -10.39
N THR A 157 -7.11 -11.02 -10.09
CA THR A 157 -7.12 -9.57 -9.82
C THR A 157 -7.29 -9.28 -8.34
N LEU A 158 -6.51 -8.34 -7.82
CA LEU A 158 -6.71 -7.75 -6.49
C LEU A 158 -7.39 -6.41 -6.67
N ILE A 159 -8.46 -6.19 -5.92
CA ILE A 159 -9.23 -4.95 -5.91
C ILE A 159 -9.05 -4.30 -4.56
N LYS A 160 -8.50 -3.09 -4.57
CA LYS A 160 -8.57 -2.18 -3.43
C LYS A 160 -9.77 -1.28 -3.60
N ARG A 161 -10.72 -1.32 -2.67
CA ARG A 161 -11.87 -0.42 -2.69
C ARG A 161 -11.44 0.99 -2.26
N GLY A 162 -11.89 2.00 -2.99
CA GLY A 162 -11.72 3.41 -2.66
C GLY A 162 -12.98 4.04 -2.04
N GLY A 163 -14.13 3.40 -2.20
CA GLY A 163 -15.45 3.86 -1.77
C GLY A 163 -16.52 2.78 -1.99
N GLY A 164 -17.79 3.13 -1.81
CA GLY A 164 -18.91 2.25 -2.19
C GLY A 164 -18.96 1.92 -3.68
N GLU A 165 -18.52 2.87 -4.51
CA GLU A 165 -18.66 2.82 -5.97
C GLU A 165 -17.30 2.90 -6.70
N SER A 166 -16.16 2.89 -6.01
CA SER A 166 -14.86 3.06 -6.68
C SER A 166 -13.75 2.20 -6.10
N GLY A 167 -12.68 2.03 -6.87
CA GLY A 167 -11.50 1.31 -6.43
C GLY A 167 -10.40 1.21 -7.47
N THR A 168 -9.34 0.49 -7.13
CA THR A 168 -8.17 0.26 -7.99
C THR A 168 -7.98 -1.24 -8.18
N ILE A 169 -7.72 -1.64 -9.42
CA ILE A 169 -7.46 -3.01 -9.83
C ILE A 169 -5.95 -3.20 -9.96
N TYR A 170 -5.45 -4.26 -9.34
CA TYR A 170 -4.07 -4.68 -9.36
C TYR A 170 -3.94 -6.07 -9.98
N ILE A 171 -2.88 -6.24 -10.77
CA ILE A 171 -2.50 -7.54 -11.36
C ILE A 171 -1.05 -7.84 -10.96
N TYR A 172 -0.77 -9.08 -10.56
CA TYR A 172 0.61 -9.53 -10.36
C TYR A 172 1.34 -9.65 -11.69
N ASP A 173 2.47 -8.95 -11.82
CA ASP A 173 3.38 -9.05 -12.94
C ASP A 173 4.55 -10.00 -12.58
N PRO A 174 4.68 -11.17 -13.22
CA PRO A 174 5.78 -12.08 -12.96
C PRO A 174 7.15 -11.52 -13.39
N ASP A 175 7.20 -10.62 -14.38
CA ASP A 175 8.45 -10.02 -14.87
C ASP A 175 8.97 -8.98 -13.88
N ALA A 176 8.07 -8.17 -13.32
CA ALA A 176 8.39 -7.18 -12.29
C ALA A 176 8.42 -7.78 -10.87
N THR A 177 7.92 -9.02 -10.71
CA THR A 177 7.77 -9.73 -9.44
C THR A 177 6.93 -8.98 -8.39
N MET A 178 6.00 -8.14 -8.85
CA MET A 178 5.17 -7.30 -8.00
C MET A 178 3.81 -7.01 -8.62
N ALA A 179 2.88 -6.54 -7.79
CA ALA A 179 1.58 -6.05 -8.23
C ALA A 179 1.70 -4.70 -8.95
N ILE A 180 0.97 -4.56 -10.06
CA ILE A 180 0.86 -3.35 -10.86
C ILE A 180 -0.57 -2.84 -10.80
N ALA A 181 -0.77 -1.56 -10.47
CA ALA A 181 -2.06 -0.90 -10.60
C ALA A 181 -2.38 -0.74 -12.09
N VAL A 182 -3.44 -1.40 -12.57
CA VAL A 182 -3.75 -1.44 -14.00
C VAL A 182 -4.92 -0.54 -14.37
N ALA A 183 -5.86 -0.34 -13.46
CA ALA A 183 -7.03 0.48 -13.71
C ALA A 183 -7.64 1.02 -12.41
N GLN A 184 -8.32 2.16 -12.49
CA GLN A 184 -9.26 2.64 -11.48
C GLN A 184 -10.67 2.51 -12.01
N TYR A 185 -11.61 2.08 -11.18
CA TYR A 185 -13.02 1.97 -11.57
C TYR A 185 -13.92 2.90 -10.75
N ALA A 186 -15.05 3.25 -11.35
CA ALA A 186 -16.21 3.90 -10.79
C ALA A 186 -17.48 3.20 -11.30
N VAL A 187 -18.40 2.86 -10.39
CA VAL A 187 -19.68 2.19 -10.66
C VAL A 187 -20.78 3.21 -10.87
#